data_AF-A0A1I4ZF57-F1
#
_entry.id   AF-A0A1I4ZF57-F1
#
_cell.length_a   1.000
_cell.length_b   1.000
_cell.length_c   1.000
_cell.angle_alpha   90.00
_cell.angle_beta   90.00
_cell.angle_gamma   90.00
#
_symmetry.space_group_name_H-M   'P 1'
#
loop_
_entity.id
_entity.type
_entity.pdbx_description
1 polymer ?
#
loop_
_entity_poly.entity_id
_entity_poly.type
_entity_poly.pdbx_seq_one_letter_code
_entity_poly.pdbx_strand_id
1 'polypeptide(L)'
;MKRGLLLSFFIAILSFGQICSQEARIAKGTVVDTLSVQDSISETFSIYIPQDFQNGETWPVLVLFDPQGRGRLTAQLFRSIAEEQGYIIAASNEVLNKSSLQTNLPKASRLINRLLISMPVNANMVYVGGLGEGAQLASAAPLIYKDIKGVLAVGDAWANAELTDKLKTFVFSAVAGDEDAKLFNMQALVEFYKQRKFPTEINYFDGKNNEWPDSFVLSNAVNAFTLDAINRGFRESNQELVQRLFSNELESTEMLRRQRNYYQAYEKLEQMEAKYALFDVNTDELKDRMKSLRRNKVYRQQRRDFRKAENLEAEKQEEYRYLMEMDIISTNFENIGWWEYQMEELQELYEKGNLAEKKVYNRLQDFLQELSRSHFNIIMESQAGIDTKIFVSVLRTALDKEDPEAYLKIISLAGHDGDHQTALMYLEDLLKTGYDDMDALYEIDGILDLKLSKEYNDLIRKYLGESKYYKQS
;
A
#
# COMPACT_ATOMS: atom_id res chain seq x y z
N MET A 1 -85.58 17.82 28.84
CA MET A 1 -84.99 18.88 29.70
C MET A 1 -83.64 18.41 30.22
N LYS A 2 -82.59 19.22 29.95
CA LYS A 2 -81.33 19.41 30.72
C LYS A 2 -80.36 18.21 30.82
N ARG A 3 -79.19 18.30 30.14
CA ARG A 3 -77.87 18.78 30.67
C ARG A 3 -77.32 17.82 31.73
N GLY A 4 -76.14 17.19 31.66
CA GLY A 4 -74.94 17.40 30.86
C GLY A 4 -73.73 17.21 31.81
N LEU A 5 -72.75 16.37 31.45
CA LEU A 5 -71.35 16.35 31.94
C LEU A 5 -70.61 15.32 31.05
N LEU A 6 -69.95 15.69 29.95
CA LEU A 6 -68.63 16.32 29.80
C LEU A 6 -67.49 15.62 30.56
N LEU A 7 -66.47 15.27 29.77
CA LEU A 7 -65.06 15.08 30.12
C LEU A 7 -64.65 13.71 30.68
N SER A 8 -64.16 12.81 29.80
CA SER A 8 -63.03 11.88 30.00
C SER A 8 -62.91 10.90 28.82
N PHE A 9 -62.53 11.37 27.63
CA PHE A 9 -62.12 10.47 26.54
C PHE A 9 -61.20 11.22 25.55
N PHE A 10 -60.09 11.73 26.08
CA PHE A 10 -58.97 12.23 25.29
C PHE A 10 -57.72 11.96 26.14
N ILE A 11 -56.62 11.55 25.51
CA ILE A 11 -55.38 11.01 26.09
C ILE A 11 -55.37 9.48 26.17
N ALA A 12 -55.10 8.82 25.04
CA ALA A 12 -54.29 7.58 24.96
C ALA A 12 -54.06 7.09 23.52
N ILE A 13 -53.89 7.97 22.52
CA ILE A 13 -53.41 7.56 21.19
C ILE A 13 -52.58 8.70 20.60
N LEU A 14 -51.34 8.90 21.09
CA LEU A 14 -50.36 9.81 20.46
C LEU A 14 -48.92 9.51 20.93
N SER A 15 -48.57 8.22 21.07
CA SER A 15 -47.21 7.84 21.49
C SER A 15 -46.75 6.49 20.92
N PHE A 16 -47.15 6.17 19.68
CA PHE A 16 -46.54 5.09 18.91
C PHE A 16 -46.34 5.59 17.48
N GLY A 17 -45.24 6.30 17.27
CA GLY A 17 -44.94 6.86 15.96
C GLY A 17 -43.66 7.67 15.91
N GLN A 18 -42.64 7.36 16.71
CA GLN A 18 -41.28 7.88 16.54
C GLN A 18 -40.26 6.92 17.14
N ILE A 19 -40.08 5.76 16.52
CA ILE A 19 -38.87 4.94 16.71
C ILE A 19 -38.46 4.46 15.31
N CYS A 20 -37.20 4.67 14.94
CA CYS A 20 -36.56 4.47 13.63
C CYS A 20 -36.81 5.54 12.56
N SER A 21 -36.21 6.72 12.75
CA SER A 21 -35.71 7.53 11.62
C SER A 21 -34.53 8.38 12.08
N GLN A 22 -33.39 7.72 12.26
CA GLN A 22 -32.07 8.37 12.23
C GLN A 22 -31.11 7.52 11.39
N GLU A 23 -31.53 7.13 10.19
CA GLU A 23 -30.56 7.05 9.10
C GLU A 23 -30.36 8.49 8.63
N ALA A 24 -29.35 9.15 9.16
CA ALA A 24 -28.86 10.39 8.57
C ALA A 24 -28.70 10.14 7.07
N ARG A 25 -29.47 10.86 6.24
CA ARG A 25 -29.33 10.77 4.78
C ARG A 25 -27.88 11.11 4.46
N ILE A 26 -27.08 10.11 4.11
CA ILE A 26 -25.69 10.29 3.75
C ILE A 26 -25.65 11.28 2.58
N ALA A 27 -24.92 12.38 2.75
CA ALA A 27 -24.86 13.43 1.75
C ALA A 27 -24.15 12.91 0.48
N LYS A 28 -24.73 13.22 -0.68
CA LYS A 28 -24.16 12.92 -2.00
C LYS A 28 -23.17 14.01 -2.41
N GLY A 29 -22.21 13.66 -3.26
CA GLY A 29 -21.25 14.61 -3.83
C GLY A 29 -20.19 15.14 -2.86
N THR A 30 -20.16 14.64 -1.62
CA THR A 30 -19.24 15.04 -0.56
C THR A 30 -18.79 13.84 0.25
N VAL A 31 -17.54 13.85 0.72
CA VAL A 31 -17.05 12.80 1.64
C VAL A 31 -17.69 12.98 3.02
N VAL A 32 -18.42 11.96 3.46
CA VAL A 32 -18.92 11.84 4.84
C VAL A 32 -17.98 10.91 5.59
N ASP A 33 -17.43 11.38 6.70
CA ASP A 33 -16.38 10.67 7.45
C ASP A 33 -16.88 10.22 8.83
N THR A 34 -16.12 9.31 9.45
CA THR A 34 -16.33 8.80 10.82
C THR A 34 -17.67 8.09 10.99
N LEU A 35 -18.12 7.38 9.95
CA LEU A 35 -19.29 6.52 10.03
C LEU A 35 -18.94 5.24 10.78
N SER A 36 -19.73 4.86 11.78
CA SER A 36 -19.51 3.62 12.54
C SER A 36 -19.77 2.39 11.69
N VAL A 37 -18.86 1.42 11.76
CA VAL A 37 -19.05 0.09 11.14
C VAL A 37 -20.15 -0.67 11.87
N GLN A 38 -20.17 -0.61 13.20
CA GLN A 38 -21.20 -1.17 14.07
C GLN A 38 -21.20 -0.44 15.42
N ASP A 39 -22.36 -0.30 16.05
CA ASP A 39 -22.53 0.52 17.28
C ASP A 39 -21.66 0.06 18.48
N SER A 40 -21.27 -1.22 18.52
CA SER A 40 -20.56 -1.83 19.65
C SER A 40 -19.04 -1.85 19.50
N ILE A 41 -18.49 -1.34 18.39
CA ILE A 41 -17.04 -1.35 18.12
C ILE A 41 -16.59 0.05 17.69
N SER A 42 -15.31 0.37 17.90
CA SER A 42 -14.74 1.69 17.60
C SER A 42 -14.41 1.90 16.12
N GLU A 43 -14.63 0.89 15.26
CA GLU A 43 -14.23 0.93 13.85
C GLU A 43 -15.09 1.92 13.07
N THR A 44 -14.43 2.76 12.28
CA THR A 44 -15.09 3.76 11.44
C THR A 44 -14.59 3.78 10.00
N PHE A 45 -15.35 4.42 9.12
CA PHE A 45 -14.99 4.60 7.72
C PHE A 45 -15.50 5.93 7.16
N SER A 46 -14.90 6.35 6.06
CA SER A 46 -15.36 7.43 5.19
C SER A 46 -16.12 6.88 3.99
N ILE A 47 -17.14 7.58 3.53
CA ILE A 47 -17.91 7.23 2.33
C ILE A 47 -18.05 8.44 1.39
N TYR A 48 -18.01 8.17 0.09
CA TYR A 48 -18.42 9.10 -0.95
C TYR A 48 -19.52 8.44 -1.79
N ILE A 49 -20.66 9.13 -1.90
CA ILE A 49 -21.77 8.72 -2.75
C ILE A 49 -21.83 9.69 -3.95
N PRO A 50 -21.82 9.18 -5.21
CA PRO A 50 -21.93 10.01 -6.41
C PRO A 50 -23.17 10.91 -6.42
N GLN A 51 -23.07 12.08 -7.07
CA GLN A 51 -24.19 13.01 -7.17
C GLN A 51 -25.41 12.44 -7.89
N ASP A 52 -25.16 11.62 -8.92
CA ASP A 52 -26.18 10.96 -9.73
C ASP A 52 -26.78 9.72 -9.06
N PHE A 53 -26.38 9.41 -7.82
CA PHE A 53 -26.93 8.28 -7.06
C PHE A 53 -28.46 8.30 -7.03
N GLN A 54 -29.11 7.22 -7.48
CA GLN A 54 -30.57 7.11 -7.50
C GLN A 54 -31.05 6.06 -6.51
N ASN A 55 -32.06 6.43 -5.71
CA ASN A 55 -32.72 5.48 -4.80
C ASN A 55 -33.54 4.48 -5.64
N GLY A 56 -33.38 3.18 -5.38
CA GLY A 56 -34.08 2.09 -6.08
C GLY A 56 -33.23 1.33 -7.09
N GLU A 57 -32.02 1.81 -7.38
CA GLU A 57 -31.02 1.11 -8.20
C GLU A 57 -29.93 0.51 -7.30
N THR A 58 -29.25 -0.53 -7.79
CA THR A 58 -28.08 -1.11 -7.13
C THR A 58 -26.78 -0.59 -7.74
N TRP A 59 -25.81 -0.21 -6.91
CA TRP A 59 -24.60 0.49 -7.32
C TRP A 59 -23.34 -0.37 -7.14
N PRO A 60 -22.31 -0.21 -7.98
CA PRO A 60 -21.01 -0.80 -7.72
C PRO A 60 -20.34 -0.11 -6.51
N VAL A 61 -19.54 -0.87 -5.77
CA VAL A 61 -18.84 -0.36 -4.59
C VAL A 61 -17.35 -0.67 -4.67
N LEU A 62 -16.52 0.30 -4.29
CA LEU A 62 -15.07 0.12 -4.12
C LEU A 62 -14.71 0.41 -2.66
N VAL A 63 -14.28 -0.63 -1.94
CA VAL A 63 -13.85 -0.54 -0.55
C VAL A 63 -12.33 -0.41 -0.48
N LEU A 64 -11.83 0.65 0.15
CA LEU A 64 -10.43 1.05 0.12
C LEU A 64 -9.78 0.97 1.51
N PHE A 65 -8.52 0.55 1.51
CA PHE A 65 -7.71 0.37 2.70
C PHE A 65 -6.40 1.15 2.57
N ASP A 66 -6.24 2.18 3.40
CA ASP A 66 -4.99 2.93 3.54
C ASP A 66 -4.24 2.43 4.78
N PRO A 67 -2.93 2.18 4.71
CA PRO A 67 -2.18 1.56 5.81
C PRO A 67 -2.17 2.41 7.08
N GLN A 68 -2.35 3.73 6.95
CA GLN A 68 -2.40 4.68 8.06
C GLN A 68 -3.83 5.05 8.49
N GLY A 69 -4.87 4.39 7.94
CA GLY A 69 -6.27 4.69 8.30
C GLY A 69 -6.75 6.07 7.83
N ARG A 70 -6.18 6.61 6.74
CA ARG A 70 -6.51 7.94 6.20
C ARG A 70 -7.79 7.94 5.36
N GLY A 71 -8.88 7.33 5.85
CA GLY A 71 -10.07 7.05 5.05
C GLY A 71 -10.68 8.28 4.37
N ARG A 72 -10.73 9.43 5.03
CA ARG A 72 -11.23 10.69 4.41
C ARG A 72 -10.40 11.12 3.19
N LEU A 73 -9.07 11.08 3.31
CA LEU A 73 -8.17 11.46 2.24
C LEU A 73 -8.27 10.48 1.08
N THR A 74 -8.32 9.17 1.39
CA THR A 74 -8.48 8.11 0.39
C THR A 74 -9.83 8.22 -0.33
N ALA A 75 -10.95 8.42 0.37
CA ALA A 75 -12.25 8.63 -0.27
C ALA A 75 -12.26 9.87 -1.17
N GLN A 76 -11.59 10.95 -0.75
CA GLN A 76 -11.45 12.18 -1.52
C GLN A 76 -10.62 11.98 -2.80
N LEU A 77 -9.56 11.16 -2.74
CA LEU A 77 -8.71 10.83 -3.88
C LEU A 77 -9.49 10.09 -5.00
N PHE A 78 -10.46 9.26 -4.62
CA PHE A 78 -11.30 8.48 -5.54
C PHE A 78 -12.59 9.21 -5.96
N ARG A 79 -12.76 10.49 -5.58
CA ARG A 79 -13.97 11.26 -5.89
C ARG A 79 -14.28 11.34 -7.38
N SER A 80 -13.29 11.67 -8.22
CA SER A 80 -13.51 11.79 -9.67
C SER A 80 -13.92 10.44 -10.28
N ILE A 81 -13.29 9.35 -9.81
CA ILE A 81 -13.62 7.98 -10.23
C ILE A 81 -15.07 7.63 -9.86
N ALA A 82 -15.50 8.02 -8.66
CA ALA A 82 -16.87 7.82 -8.19
C ALA A 82 -17.88 8.52 -9.10
N GLU A 83 -17.63 9.77 -9.48
CA GLU A 83 -18.51 10.58 -10.33
C GLU A 83 -18.49 10.14 -11.80
N GLU A 84 -17.30 9.83 -12.35
CA GLU A 84 -17.15 9.49 -13.76
C GLU A 84 -17.57 8.06 -14.08
N GLN A 85 -17.32 7.14 -13.15
CA GLN A 85 -17.56 5.70 -13.33
C GLN A 85 -18.69 5.17 -12.44
N GLY A 86 -19.33 5.99 -11.60
CA GLY A 86 -20.54 5.63 -10.86
C GLY A 86 -20.31 4.64 -9.71
N TYR A 87 -19.26 4.83 -8.90
CA TYR A 87 -18.96 3.96 -7.75
C TYR A 87 -19.33 4.61 -6.42
N ILE A 88 -19.90 3.84 -5.50
CA ILE A 88 -19.85 4.18 -4.08
C ILE A 88 -18.42 3.89 -3.60
N ILE A 89 -17.77 4.88 -3.02
CA ILE A 89 -16.43 4.71 -2.42
C ILE A 89 -16.59 4.62 -0.92
N ALA A 90 -16.01 3.58 -0.32
CA ALA A 90 -15.90 3.47 1.14
C ALA A 90 -14.44 3.25 1.52
N ALA A 91 -13.90 4.01 2.45
CA ALA A 91 -12.50 3.93 2.85
C ALA A 91 -12.37 3.78 4.37
N SER A 92 -11.66 2.74 4.80
CA SER A 92 -11.45 2.44 6.23
C SER A 92 -10.65 3.54 6.94
N ASN A 93 -11.03 3.85 8.19
CA ASN A 93 -10.23 4.70 9.07
C ASN A 93 -9.30 3.90 9.99
N GLU A 94 -9.26 2.57 9.84
CA GLU A 94 -8.41 1.70 10.66
C GLU A 94 -6.94 1.78 10.26
N VAL A 95 -6.06 1.96 11.24
CA VAL A 95 -4.60 1.84 11.05
C VAL A 95 -4.25 0.36 10.90
N LEU A 96 -3.62 0.01 9.78
CA LEU A 96 -3.35 -1.38 9.41
C LEU A 96 -1.89 -1.76 9.59
N ASN A 97 -0.96 -0.82 9.41
CA ASN A 97 0.49 -1.07 9.48
C ASN A 97 1.03 -1.39 10.88
N LYS A 98 0.17 -1.40 11.91
CA LYS A 98 0.50 -1.77 13.29
C LYS A 98 0.06 -3.19 13.66
N SER A 99 -0.50 -3.95 12.73
CA SER A 99 -1.11 -5.24 13.03
C SER A 99 -0.95 -6.22 11.87
N SER A 100 -0.92 -7.51 12.18
CA SER A 100 -0.80 -8.56 11.17
C SER A 100 -2.01 -8.61 10.23
N LEU A 101 -1.80 -9.12 9.02
CA LEU A 101 -2.87 -9.38 8.05
C LEU A 101 -4.03 -10.18 8.66
N GLN A 102 -3.71 -11.20 9.46
CA GLN A 102 -4.71 -12.04 10.16
C GLN A 102 -5.59 -11.23 11.11
N THR A 103 -5.01 -10.23 11.79
CA THR A 103 -5.74 -9.35 12.72
C THR A 103 -6.61 -8.34 11.97
N ASN A 104 -6.12 -7.86 10.82
CA ASN A 104 -6.81 -6.85 10.02
C ASN A 104 -7.95 -7.44 9.16
N LEU A 105 -7.86 -8.71 8.78
CA LEU A 105 -8.81 -9.36 7.88
C LEU A 105 -10.26 -9.38 8.39
N PRO A 106 -10.54 -9.64 9.69
CA PRO A 106 -11.87 -9.45 10.26
C PRO A 106 -12.39 -8.01 10.23
N LYS A 107 -11.51 -7.00 10.29
CA LYS A 107 -11.91 -5.58 10.21
C LYS A 107 -12.46 -5.23 8.83
N ALA A 108 -11.71 -5.60 7.78
CA ALA A 108 -12.17 -5.47 6.40
C ALA A 108 -13.52 -6.18 6.20
N SER A 109 -13.65 -7.37 6.78
CA SER A 109 -14.86 -8.18 6.70
C SER A 109 -16.09 -7.49 7.26
N ARG A 110 -15.97 -6.82 8.41
CA ARG A 110 -17.06 -6.07 9.03
C ARG A 110 -17.46 -4.85 8.20
N LEU A 111 -16.49 -4.10 7.68
CA LEU A 111 -16.76 -2.94 6.82
C LEU A 111 -17.50 -3.34 5.54
N ILE A 112 -17.05 -4.39 4.84
CA ILE A 112 -17.73 -4.89 3.63
C ILE A 112 -19.17 -5.29 3.97
N ASN A 113 -19.39 -6.07 5.02
CA ASN A 113 -20.73 -6.47 5.44
C ASN A 113 -21.63 -5.28 5.79
N ARG A 114 -21.07 -4.28 6.49
CA ARG A 114 -21.80 -3.06 6.83
C ARG A 114 -22.34 -2.40 5.57
N LEU A 115 -21.51 -2.21 4.55
CA LEU A 115 -21.90 -1.60 3.28
C LEU A 115 -22.96 -2.41 2.53
N LEU A 116 -22.79 -3.74 2.46
CA LEU A 116 -23.74 -4.62 1.79
C LEU A 116 -25.14 -4.62 2.42
N ILE A 117 -25.23 -4.34 3.73
CA ILE A 117 -26.50 -4.30 4.47
C ILE A 117 -27.11 -2.88 4.45
N SER A 118 -26.29 -1.82 4.49
CA SER A 118 -26.77 -0.44 4.64
C SER A 118 -26.94 0.33 3.32
N MET A 119 -26.42 -0.19 2.21
CA MET A 119 -26.44 0.48 0.90
C MET A 119 -27.00 -0.44 -0.17
N PRO A 120 -27.64 0.08 -1.22
CA PRO A 120 -28.11 -0.73 -2.34
C PRO A 120 -26.93 -1.11 -3.24
N VAL A 121 -26.14 -2.09 -2.82
CA VAL A 121 -24.95 -2.56 -3.54
C VAL A 121 -25.34 -3.66 -4.54
N ASN A 122 -24.79 -3.61 -5.75
CA ASN A 122 -24.88 -4.72 -6.68
C ASN A 122 -23.85 -5.80 -6.27
N ALA A 123 -24.32 -6.98 -5.87
CA ALA A 123 -23.47 -8.09 -5.42
C ALA A 123 -22.47 -8.60 -6.49
N ASN A 124 -22.72 -8.34 -7.77
CA ASN A 124 -21.79 -8.68 -8.86
C ASN A 124 -20.80 -7.55 -9.18
N MET A 125 -20.80 -6.46 -8.41
CA MET A 125 -19.92 -5.30 -8.61
C MET A 125 -19.34 -4.79 -7.28
N VAL A 126 -18.84 -5.74 -6.48
CA VAL A 126 -18.12 -5.46 -5.24
C VAL A 126 -16.62 -5.55 -5.50
N TYR A 127 -15.92 -4.45 -5.24
CA TYR A 127 -14.48 -4.32 -5.45
C TYR A 127 -13.79 -3.88 -4.16
N VAL A 128 -12.55 -4.29 -4.01
CA VAL A 128 -11.70 -3.91 -2.89
C VAL A 128 -10.38 -3.37 -3.40
N GLY A 129 -9.73 -2.50 -2.64
CA GLY A 129 -8.42 -2.00 -2.99
C GLY A 129 -7.66 -1.42 -1.81
N GLY A 130 -6.38 -1.16 -2.00
CA GLY A 130 -5.58 -0.52 -0.98
C GLY A 130 -4.15 -0.23 -1.41
N LEU A 131 -3.41 0.34 -0.48
CA LEU A 131 -1.99 0.67 -0.58
C LEU A 131 -1.19 -0.13 0.44
N GLY A 132 -0.04 -0.68 0.06
CA GLY A 132 0.87 -1.39 0.99
C GLY A 132 0.16 -2.51 1.76
N GLU A 133 0.16 -2.46 3.09
CA GLU A 133 -0.57 -3.42 3.94
C GLU A 133 -2.09 -3.42 3.68
N GLY A 134 -2.66 -2.29 3.26
CA GLY A 134 -4.04 -2.20 2.81
C GLY A 134 -4.27 -2.95 1.49
N ALA A 135 -3.28 -2.97 0.59
CA ALA A 135 -3.32 -3.75 -0.64
C ALA A 135 -3.19 -5.26 -0.37
N GLN A 136 -2.35 -5.65 0.60
CA GLN A 136 -2.29 -7.03 1.10
C GLN A 136 -3.65 -7.47 1.68
N LEU A 137 -4.27 -6.61 2.50
CA LEU A 137 -5.60 -6.84 3.06
C LEU A 137 -6.67 -6.98 1.97
N ALA A 138 -6.69 -6.08 0.99
CA ALA A 138 -7.59 -6.14 -0.16
C ALA A 138 -7.42 -7.43 -0.96
N SER A 139 -6.18 -7.86 -1.20
CA SER A 139 -5.86 -9.07 -1.97
C SER A 139 -6.22 -10.37 -1.23
N ALA A 140 -6.23 -10.34 0.11
CA ALA A 140 -6.66 -11.46 0.94
C ALA A 140 -8.20 -11.54 1.10
N ALA A 141 -8.92 -10.42 0.97
CA ALA A 141 -10.36 -10.35 1.20
C ALA A 141 -11.20 -11.36 0.35
N PRO A 142 -10.87 -11.65 -0.93
CA PRO A 142 -11.58 -12.66 -1.72
C PRO A 142 -11.59 -14.08 -1.13
N LEU A 143 -10.67 -14.40 -0.22
CA LEU A 143 -10.67 -15.69 0.48
C LEU A 143 -11.89 -15.86 1.40
N ILE A 144 -12.36 -14.75 1.96
CA ILE A 144 -13.53 -14.71 2.84
C ILE A 144 -14.78 -14.36 2.02
N TYR A 145 -14.68 -13.35 1.15
CA TYR A 145 -15.78 -12.85 0.32
C TYR A 145 -15.61 -13.25 -1.12
N LYS A 146 -16.16 -14.41 -1.45
CA LYS A 146 -16.06 -15.01 -2.79
C LYS A 146 -16.77 -14.22 -3.89
N ASP A 147 -17.57 -13.21 -3.53
CA ASP A 147 -18.31 -12.35 -4.45
C ASP A 147 -17.57 -11.07 -4.85
N ILE A 148 -16.37 -10.82 -4.30
CA ILE A 148 -15.48 -9.75 -4.77
C ILE A 148 -15.10 -10.02 -6.23
N LYS A 149 -15.34 -9.05 -7.12
CA LYS A 149 -15.08 -9.16 -8.57
C LYS A 149 -13.81 -8.44 -9.02
N GLY A 150 -13.17 -7.67 -8.15
CA GLY A 150 -11.84 -7.13 -8.44
C GLY A 150 -11.11 -6.61 -7.21
N VAL A 151 -9.79 -6.59 -7.35
CA VAL A 151 -8.81 -6.18 -6.35
C VAL A 151 -7.91 -5.13 -6.99
N LEU A 152 -7.86 -3.93 -6.39
CA LEU A 152 -6.92 -2.86 -6.74
C LEU A 152 -5.75 -2.90 -5.75
N ALA A 153 -4.58 -3.30 -6.22
CA ALA A 153 -3.40 -3.46 -5.39
C ALA A 153 -2.35 -2.39 -5.74
N VAL A 154 -2.10 -1.45 -4.83
CA VAL A 154 -1.10 -0.38 -5.03
C VAL A 154 0.13 -0.65 -4.17
N GLY A 155 1.31 -0.77 -4.80
CA GLY A 155 2.63 -0.93 -4.17
C GLY A 155 2.91 -2.31 -3.54
N ASP A 156 1.88 -3.07 -3.18
CA ASP A 156 2.04 -4.40 -2.59
C ASP A 156 0.79 -5.26 -2.84
N ALA A 157 0.87 -6.57 -2.59
CA ALA A 157 -0.27 -7.46 -2.54
C ALA A 157 0.08 -8.74 -1.77
N TRP A 158 -0.94 -9.49 -1.39
CA TRP A 158 -0.75 -10.81 -0.80
C TRP A 158 -1.44 -11.87 -1.66
N ALA A 159 -0.74 -12.97 -1.91
CA ALA A 159 -1.28 -14.12 -2.61
C ALA A 159 -0.77 -15.43 -1.98
N ASN A 160 -1.62 -16.46 -2.01
CA ASN A 160 -1.24 -17.81 -1.58
C ASN A 160 -1.75 -18.82 -2.61
N ALA A 161 -0.83 -19.62 -3.16
CA ALA A 161 -1.13 -20.59 -4.23
C ALA A 161 -2.17 -21.66 -3.83
N GLU A 162 -2.17 -22.11 -2.58
CA GLU A 162 -3.06 -23.15 -2.06
C GLU A 162 -4.48 -22.61 -1.81
N LEU A 163 -4.57 -21.35 -1.40
CA LEU A 163 -5.83 -20.69 -1.08
C LEU A 163 -6.49 -20.02 -2.29
N THR A 164 -5.77 -19.88 -3.41
CA THR A 164 -6.28 -19.23 -4.62
C THR A 164 -7.17 -20.17 -5.44
N ASP A 165 -8.48 -19.97 -5.38
CA ASP A 165 -9.48 -20.72 -6.15
C ASP A 165 -9.57 -20.22 -7.60
N LYS A 166 -9.09 -21.04 -8.55
CA LYS A 166 -9.10 -20.71 -9.99
C LYS A 166 -10.49 -20.69 -10.61
N LEU A 167 -11.51 -21.26 -9.95
CA LEU A 167 -12.89 -21.22 -10.43
C LEU A 167 -13.61 -19.93 -10.03
N LYS A 168 -13.02 -19.15 -9.13
CA LYS A 168 -13.58 -17.90 -8.60
C LYS A 168 -12.64 -16.75 -8.87
N THR A 169 -12.53 -16.41 -10.15
CA THR A 169 -11.67 -15.34 -10.62
C THR A 169 -12.26 -13.96 -10.30
N PHE A 170 -11.36 -13.02 -10.10
CA PHE A 170 -11.61 -11.58 -9.98
C PHE A 170 -10.58 -10.83 -10.84
N VAL A 171 -10.87 -9.58 -11.18
CA VAL A 171 -9.91 -8.71 -11.87
C VAL A 171 -8.82 -8.28 -10.89
N PHE A 172 -7.56 -8.66 -11.14
CA PHE A 172 -6.43 -8.16 -10.37
C PHE A 172 -5.80 -6.96 -11.09
N SER A 173 -6.05 -5.76 -10.59
CA SER A 173 -5.49 -4.52 -11.14
C SER A 173 -4.37 -4.03 -10.23
N ALA A 174 -3.13 -4.25 -10.65
CA ALA A 174 -1.96 -3.78 -9.93
C ALA A 174 -1.57 -2.35 -10.33
N VAL A 175 -1.02 -1.60 -9.38
CA VAL A 175 -0.34 -0.34 -9.60
C VAL A 175 0.99 -0.35 -8.86
N ALA A 176 2.08 -0.05 -9.54
CA ALA A 176 3.41 -0.03 -8.93
C ALA A 176 4.12 1.30 -9.21
N GLY A 177 4.76 1.85 -8.18
CA GLY A 177 5.70 2.94 -8.36
C GLY A 177 6.93 2.42 -9.09
N ASP A 178 7.40 3.15 -10.09
CA ASP A 178 8.60 2.75 -10.82
C ASP A 178 9.90 3.08 -10.05
N GLU A 179 9.82 3.63 -8.84
CA GLU A 179 10.94 3.76 -7.90
C GLU A 179 10.76 2.90 -6.63
N ASP A 180 9.70 2.07 -6.58
CA ASP A 180 9.39 1.20 -5.44
C ASP A 180 10.23 -0.09 -5.47
N ALA A 181 10.95 -0.41 -4.39
CA ALA A 181 11.69 -1.67 -4.25
C ALA A 181 10.81 -2.92 -4.42
N LYS A 182 9.51 -2.83 -4.12
CA LYS A 182 8.57 -3.95 -4.26
C LYS A 182 8.09 -4.15 -5.70
N LEU A 183 8.58 -3.38 -6.67
CA LEU A 183 8.20 -3.52 -8.08
C LEU A 183 8.31 -4.95 -8.60
N PHE A 184 9.42 -5.66 -8.34
CA PHE A 184 9.61 -7.04 -8.79
C PHE A 184 8.64 -8.01 -8.12
N ASN A 185 8.35 -7.80 -6.83
CA ASN A 185 7.33 -8.59 -6.11
C ASN A 185 5.95 -8.38 -6.74
N MET A 186 5.59 -7.13 -7.04
CA MET A 186 4.35 -6.80 -7.73
C MET A 186 4.26 -7.42 -9.13
N GLN A 187 5.34 -7.39 -9.90
CA GLN A 187 5.41 -8.05 -11.21
C GLN A 187 5.27 -9.57 -11.10
N ALA A 188 5.90 -10.19 -10.10
CA ALA A 188 5.76 -11.62 -9.83
C ALA A 188 4.33 -11.99 -9.43
N LEU A 189 3.64 -11.16 -8.64
CA LEU A 189 2.22 -11.34 -8.29
C LEU A 189 1.31 -11.21 -9.51
N VAL A 190 1.57 -10.23 -10.39
CA VAL A 190 0.86 -10.09 -11.67
C VAL A 190 1.02 -11.34 -12.52
N GLU A 191 2.24 -11.87 -12.64
CA GLU A 191 2.49 -13.10 -13.39
C GLU A 191 1.82 -14.31 -12.73
N PHE A 192 1.84 -14.40 -11.39
CA PHE A 192 1.15 -15.43 -10.62
C PHE A 192 -0.36 -15.51 -10.96
N TYR A 193 -1.03 -14.36 -11.05
CA TYR A 193 -2.45 -14.27 -11.39
C TYR A 193 -2.72 -14.53 -12.88
N LYS A 194 -1.86 -14.01 -13.77
CA LYS A 194 -1.92 -14.28 -15.22
C LYS A 194 -1.80 -15.77 -15.54
N GLN A 195 -0.83 -16.47 -14.96
CA GLN A 195 -0.66 -17.93 -15.14
C GLN A 195 -1.88 -18.74 -14.67
N ARG A 196 -2.67 -18.17 -13.76
CA ARG A 196 -3.90 -18.77 -13.25
C ARG A 196 -5.16 -18.30 -13.98
N LYS A 197 -5.00 -17.53 -15.06
CA LYS A 197 -6.07 -17.01 -15.93
C LYS A 197 -7.01 -16.01 -15.24
N PHE A 198 -6.54 -15.32 -14.21
CA PHE A 198 -7.25 -14.18 -13.66
C PHE A 198 -7.12 -13.01 -14.65
N PRO A 199 -8.19 -12.26 -14.95
CA PRO A 199 -8.07 -10.99 -15.66
C PRO A 199 -7.12 -10.08 -14.88
N THR A 200 -5.99 -9.72 -15.47
CA THR A 200 -4.89 -9.08 -14.73
C THR A 200 -4.23 -7.98 -15.54
N GLU A 201 -4.01 -6.83 -14.92
CA GLU A 201 -3.22 -5.74 -15.48
C GLU A 201 -2.25 -5.14 -14.46
N ILE A 202 -1.27 -4.38 -14.93
CA ILE A 202 -0.39 -3.56 -14.10
C ILE A 202 -0.26 -2.18 -14.72
N ASN A 203 -0.39 -1.15 -13.89
CA ASN A 203 -0.15 0.24 -14.24
C ASN A 203 1.08 0.74 -13.47
N TYR A 204 1.80 1.71 -14.03
CA TYR A 204 2.97 2.30 -13.39
C TYR A 204 2.78 3.79 -13.19
N PHE A 205 3.42 4.34 -12.17
CA PHE A 205 3.52 5.78 -11.93
C PHE A 205 4.92 6.15 -11.44
N ASP A 206 5.26 7.42 -11.59
CA ASP A 206 6.50 7.99 -11.04
C ASP A 206 6.29 8.23 -9.55
N GLY A 207 6.81 7.33 -8.71
CA GLY A 207 6.60 7.39 -7.27
C GLY A 207 7.23 6.24 -6.51
N LYS A 208 7.23 6.39 -5.18
CA LYS A 208 7.98 5.54 -4.24
C LYS A 208 7.05 4.58 -3.48
N ASN A 209 7.66 3.76 -2.62
CA ASN A 209 6.93 2.87 -1.71
C ASN A 209 5.96 3.66 -0.81
N ASN A 210 4.80 3.05 -0.51
CA ASN A 210 3.75 3.62 0.34
C ASN A 210 3.19 4.98 -0.11
N GLU A 211 3.24 5.25 -1.42
CA GLU A 211 2.65 6.43 -2.04
C GLU A 211 1.40 6.07 -2.84
N TRP A 212 0.31 6.82 -2.64
CA TRP A 212 -0.83 6.73 -3.55
C TRP A 212 -0.49 7.44 -4.86
N PRO A 213 -0.70 6.82 -6.02
CA PRO A 213 -0.57 7.50 -7.30
C PRO A 213 -1.65 8.57 -7.47
N ASP A 214 -1.47 9.43 -8.48
CA ASP A 214 -2.47 10.43 -8.82
C ASP A 214 -3.83 9.80 -9.20
N SER A 215 -4.88 10.63 -9.17
CA SER A 215 -6.24 10.19 -9.49
C SER A 215 -6.38 9.62 -10.90
N PHE A 216 -5.48 9.98 -11.81
CA PHE A 216 -5.55 9.54 -13.19
C PHE A 216 -5.09 8.08 -13.33
N VAL A 217 -3.94 7.72 -12.75
CA VAL A 217 -3.45 6.34 -12.69
C VAL A 217 -4.47 5.45 -11.98
N LEU A 218 -5.05 5.94 -10.88
CA LEU A 218 -6.11 5.22 -10.16
C LEU A 218 -7.36 5.03 -11.01
N SER A 219 -7.80 6.06 -11.75
CA SER A 219 -8.95 5.96 -12.64
C SER A 219 -8.71 4.89 -13.71
N ASN A 220 -7.53 4.88 -14.33
CA ASN A 220 -7.15 3.84 -15.29
C ASN A 220 -7.17 2.43 -14.70
N ALA A 221 -6.66 2.25 -13.49
CA ALA A 221 -6.70 0.96 -12.80
C ALA A 221 -8.15 0.51 -12.54
N VAL A 222 -9.01 1.44 -12.11
CA VAL A 222 -10.45 1.16 -11.89
C VAL A 222 -11.21 0.92 -13.21
N ASN A 223 -10.74 1.47 -14.35
CA ASN A 223 -11.33 1.17 -15.67
C ASN A 223 -11.37 -0.34 -15.93
N ALA A 224 -10.40 -1.11 -15.45
CA ALA A 224 -10.38 -2.56 -15.62
C ALA A 224 -11.62 -3.23 -15.00
N PHE A 225 -12.08 -2.74 -13.85
CA PHE A 225 -13.28 -3.23 -13.18
C PHE A 225 -14.55 -2.88 -13.97
N THR A 226 -14.63 -1.62 -14.42
CA THR A 226 -15.77 -1.12 -15.20
C THR A 226 -15.92 -1.87 -16.53
N LEU A 227 -14.81 -2.05 -17.25
CA LEU A 227 -14.80 -2.76 -18.53
C LEU A 227 -15.09 -4.25 -18.35
N ASP A 228 -14.52 -4.92 -17.33
CA ASP A 228 -14.87 -6.32 -17.04
C ASP A 228 -16.35 -6.48 -16.70
N ALA A 229 -16.92 -5.58 -15.89
CA ALA A 229 -18.34 -5.61 -15.54
C ALA A 229 -19.25 -5.47 -16.76
N ILE A 230 -18.90 -4.58 -17.71
CA ILE A 230 -19.64 -4.43 -18.98
C ILE A 230 -19.50 -5.70 -19.82
N ASN A 231 -18.28 -6.20 -20.00
CA ASN A 231 -18.00 -7.40 -20.80
C ASN A 231 -18.74 -8.64 -20.26
N ARG A 232 -18.89 -8.75 -18.94
CA ARG A 232 -19.61 -9.86 -18.28
C ARG A 232 -21.12 -9.62 -18.12
N GLY A 233 -21.62 -8.46 -18.54
CA GLY A 233 -23.04 -8.10 -18.44
C GLY A 233 -23.52 -7.80 -17.00
N PHE A 234 -22.61 -7.51 -16.07
CA PHE A 234 -22.95 -7.07 -14.70
C PHE A 234 -23.32 -5.60 -14.65
N ARG A 235 -22.83 -4.84 -15.61
CA ARG A 235 -23.14 -3.43 -15.84
C ARG A 235 -23.73 -3.26 -17.22
N GLU A 236 -24.74 -2.42 -17.34
CA GLU A 236 -25.31 -2.07 -18.65
C GLU A 236 -24.24 -1.50 -19.58
N SER A 237 -24.27 -1.94 -20.84
CA SER A 237 -23.34 -1.44 -21.83
C SER A 237 -23.60 0.04 -22.10
N ASN A 238 -22.58 0.87 -21.89
CA ASN A 238 -22.61 2.30 -22.15
C ASN A 238 -21.44 2.67 -23.04
N GLN A 239 -21.71 2.82 -24.33
CA GLN A 239 -20.71 3.10 -25.35
C GLN A 239 -20.04 4.48 -25.14
N GLU A 240 -20.78 5.46 -24.63
CA GLU A 240 -20.23 6.80 -24.33
C GLU A 240 -19.21 6.72 -23.18
N LEU A 241 -19.52 5.96 -22.13
CA LEU A 241 -18.59 5.73 -21.03
C LEU A 241 -17.32 5.04 -21.53
N VAL A 242 -17.46 3.96 -22.31
CA VAL A 242 -16.31 3.22 -22.86
C VAL A 242 -15.42 4.11 -23.72
N GLN A 243 -16.01 4.93 -24.59
CA GLN A 243 -15.27 5.90 -25.41
C GLN A 243 -14.55 6.94 -24.56
N ARG A 244 -15.19 7.45 -23.50
CA ARG A 244 -14.58 8.42 -22.58
C ARG A 244 -13.39 7.82 -21.84
N LEU A 245 -13.52 6.60 -21.32
CA LEU A 245 -12.42 5.89 -20.65
C LEU A 245 -11.24 5.68 -21.61
N PHE A 246 -11.52 5.22 -22.83
CA PHE A 246 -10.53 5.04 -23.88
C PHE A 246 -9.80 6.35 -24.23
N SER A 247 -10.54 7.43 -24.45
CA SER A 247 -9.97 8.74 -24.82
C SER A 247 -9.12 9.33 -23.69
N ASN A 248 -9.55 9.21 -22.44
CA ASN A 248 -8.79 9.69 -21.28
C ASN A 248 -7.45 8.93 -21.15
N GLU A 249 -7.48 7.61 -21.30
CA GLU A 249 -6.29 6.76 -21.25
C GLU A 249 -5.34 6.99 -22.45
N LEU A 250 -5.89 7.33 -23.62
CA LEU A 250 -5.09 7.71 -24.78
C LEU A 250 -4.39 9.06 -24.58
N GLU A 251 -5.06 10.06 -24.00
CA GLU A 251 -4.49 11.39 -23.80
C GLU A 251 -3.32 11.35 -22.81
N SER A 252 -3.38 10.55 -21.74
CA SER A 252 -2.22 10.40 -20.85
C SER A 252 -1.04 9.71 -21.52
N THR A 253 -1.33 8.75 -22.39
CA THR A 253 -0.31 8.07 -23.18
C THR A 253 0.39 9.06 -24.12
N GLU A 254 -0.36 10.04 -24.63
CA GLU A 254 0.21 11.18 -25.36
C GLU A 254 1.01 12.13 -24.48
N MET A 255 0.61 12.34 -23.23
CA MET A 255 1.42 13.13 -22.28
C MET A 255 2.79 12.51 -22.06
N LEU A 256 2.89 11.19 -21.85
CA LEU A 256 4.16 10.47 -21.80
C LEU A 256 4.98 10.69 -23.08
N ARG A 257 4.34 10.58 -24.25
CA ARG A 257 5.00 10.81 -25.54
C ARG A 257 5.51 12.25 -25.69
N ARG A 258 4.75 13.26 -25.24
CA ARG A 258 5.12 14.69 -25.27
C ARG A 258 6.30 14.99 -24.34
N GLN A 259 6.35 14.31 -23.19
CA GLN A 259 7.48 14.32 -22.25
C GLN A 259 8.68 13.50 -22.73
N ARG A 260 8.63 12.96 -23.96
CA ARG A 260 9.65 12.10 -24.57
C ARG A 260 9.86 10.76 -23.86
N ASN A 261 8.90 10.33 -23.05
CA ASN A 261 8.90 9.01 -22.42
C ASN A 261 8.26 7.98 -23.36
N TYR A 262 8.96 7.70 -24.46
CA TYR A 262 8.42 6.92 -25.57
C TYR A 262 8.28 5.44 -25.24
N TYR A 263 9.15 4.89 -24.39
CA TYR A 263 9.08 3.48 -24.01
C TYR A 263 7.84 3.20 -23.15
N GLN A 264 7.62 3.97 -22.07
CA GLN A 264 6.41 3.81 -21.24
C GLN A 264 5.13 4.12 -22.04
N ALA A 265 5.15 5.14 -22.91
CA ALA A 265 4.01 5.41 -23.80
C ALA A 265 3.68 4.20 -24.68
N TYR A 266 4.70 3.51 -25.21
CA TYR A 266 4.51 2.33 -26.03
C TYR A 266 3.93 1.15 -25.22
N GLU A 267 4.43 0.89 -24.02
CA GLU A 267 3.88 -0.16 -23.14
C GLU A 267 2.42 0.11 -22.77
N LYS A 268 2.08 1.38 -22.52
CA LYS A 268 0.70 1.79 -22.24
C LYS A 268 -0.22 1.55 -23.44
N LEU A 269 0.24 1.81 -24.67
CA LEU A 269 -0.53 1.49 -25.88
C LEU A 269 -0.74 -0.02 -26.05
N GLU A 270 0.25 -0.86 -25.73
CA GLU A 270 0.09 -2.33 -25.77
C GLU A 270 -0.94 -2.80 -24.73
N GLN A 271 -0.91 -2.25 -23.52
CA GLN A 271 -1.91 -2.52 -22.49
C GLN A 271 -3.31 -2.12 -22.94
N MET A 272 -3.45 -0.90 -23.51
CA MET A 272 -4.73 -0.41 -24.02
C MET A 272 -5.28 -1.29 -25.15
N GLU A 273 -4.43 -1.73 -26.09
CA GLU A 273 -4.87 -2.61 -27.19
C GLU A 273 -5.52 -3.88 -26.65
N ALA A 274 -4.92 -4.50 -25.62
CA ALA A 274 -5.48 -5.68 -24.97
C ALA A 274 -6.75 -5.37 -24.16
N LYS A 275 -6.73 -4.29 -23.35
CA LYS A 275 -7.81 -3.89 -22.45
C LYS A 275 -9.10 -3.55 -23.18
N TYR A 276 -9.00 -2.90 -24.34
CA TYR A 276 -10.15 -2.45 -25.12
C TYR A 276 -10.49 -3.37 -26.31
N ALA A 277 -9.83 -4.54 -26.44
CA ALA A 277 -9.96 -5.42 -27.61
C ALA A 277 -11.40 -5.89 -27.92
N LEU A 278 -12.27 -5.93 -26.91
CA LEU A 278 -13.66 -6.39 -27.03
C LEU A 278 -14.68 -5.26 -27.20
N PHE A 279 -14.23 -4.02 -27.30
CA PHE A 279 -15.08 -2.84 -27.34
C PHE A 279 -14.97 -2.11 -28.68
N ASP A 280 -16.04 -1.42 -29.06
CA ASP A 280 -16.11 -0.64 -30.31
C ASP A 280 -15.40 0.71 -30.13
N VAL A 281 -14.06 0.68 -30.06
CA VAL A 281 -13.20 1.85 -29.99
C VAL A 281 -12.12 1.79 -31.07
N ASN A 282 -11.46 2.92 -31.34
CA ASN A 282 -10.47 3.04 -32.41
C ASN A 282 -9.13 2.37 -32.05
N THR A 283 -9.10 1.04 -31.95
CA THR A 283 -7.90 0.26 -31.63
C THR A 283 -6.84 0.32 -32.73
N ASP A 284 -7.23 0.59 -33.98
CA ASP A 284 -6.30 0.77 -35.11
C ASP A 284 -5.40 2.00 -34.94
N GLU A 285 -5.92 3.06 -34.32
CA GLU A 285 -5.11 4.23 -33.95
C GLU A 285 -3.99 3.87 -32.95
N LEU A 286 -4.25 2.97 -32.00
CA LEU A 286 -3.23 2.50 -31.06
C LEU A 286 -2.10 1.78 -31.81
N LYS A 287 -2.46 0.89 -32.74
CA LYS A 287 -1.49 0.13 -33.57
C LYS A 287 -0.61 1.07 -34.39
N ASP A 288 -1.19 2.10 -34.99
CA ASP A 288 -0.44 3.04 -35.81
C ASP A 288 0.51 3.92 -34.98
N ARG A 289 0.09 4.36 -33.80
CA ARG A 289 0.95 5.05 -32.84
C ARG A 289 2.11 4.15 -32.37
N MET A 290 1.83 2.89 -32.05
CA MET A 290 2.87 1.90 -31.72
C MET A 290 3.87 1.70 -32.86
N LYS A 291 3.42 1.57 -34.11
CA LYS A 291 4.30 1.47 -35.29
C LYS A 291 5.20 2.71 -35.44
N SER A 292 4.64 3.90 -35.19
CA SER A 292 5.39 5.16 -35.23
C SER A 292 6.48 5.20 -34.14
N LEU A 293 6.14 4.85 -32.89
CA LEU A 293 7.09 4.78 -31.78
C LEU A 293 8.22 3.77 -32.06
N ARG A 294 7.92 2.58 -32.59
CA ARG A 294 8.93 1.57 -32.96
C ARG A 294 9.97 2.08 -33.98
N ARG A 295 9.62 3.05 -34.83
CA ARG A 295 10.53 3.68 -35.79
C ARG A 295 11.39 4.79 -35.18
N ASN A 296 10.98 5.34 -34.03
CA ASN A 296 11.68 6.42 -33.33
C ASN A 296 13.01 5.92 -32.72
N LYS A 297 14.11 6.66 -32.95
CA LYS A 297 15.44 6.31 -32.44
C LYS A 297 15.53 6.38 -30.91
N VAL A 298 14.89 7.38 -30.31
CA VAL A 298 14.86 7.59 -28.84
C VAL A 298 14.08 6.46 -28.17
N TYR A 299 12.93 6.05 -28.71
CA TYR A 299 12.21 4.86 -28.24
C TYR A 299 13.12 3.61 -28.22
N ARG A 300 13.81 3.33 -29.33
CA ARG A 300 14.69 2.15 -29.41
C ARG A 300 15.85 2.22 -28.42
N GLN A 301 16.34 3.42 -28.09
CA GLN A 301 17.35 3.64 -27.07
C GLN A 301 16.78 3.38 -25.67
N GLN A 302 15.69 4.07 -25.31
CA GLN A 302 15.00 3.89 -24.03
C GLN A 302 14.63 2.43 -23.76
N ARG A 303 14.09 1.73 -24.77
CA ARG A 303 13.78 0.30 -24.66
C ARG A 303 15.01 -0.57 -24.37
N ARG A 304 16.17 -0.25 -24.98
CA ARG A 304 17.42 -0.99 -24.70
C ARG A 304 17.92 -0.68 -23.30
N ASP A 305 17.89 0.59 -22.90
CA ASP A 305 18.36 1.03 -21.58
C ASP A 305 17.50 0.41 -20.49
N PHE A 306 16.17 0.43 -20.64
CA PHE A 306 15.24 -0.19 -19.70
C PHE A 306 15.48 -1.69 -19.54
N ARG A 307 15.57 -2.44 -20.66
CA ARG A 307 15.87 -3.88 -20.60
C ARG A 307 17.24 -4.19 -19.98
N LYS A 308 18.24 -3.36 -20.24
CA LYS A 308 19.56 -3.52 -19.61
C LYS A 308 19.45 -3.29 -18.10
N ALA A 309 18.72 -2.24 -17.70
CA ALA A 309 18.49 -1.86 -16.32
C ALA A 309 17.71 -2.95 -15.56
N GLU A 310 16.63 -3.51 -16.13
CA GLU A 310 15.87 -4.62 -15.54
C GLU A 310 16.73 -5.89 -15.32
N ASN A 311 17.55 -6.26 -16.29
CA ASN A 311 18.43 -7.43 -16.16
C ASN A 311 19.49 -7.21 -15.08
N LEU A 312 20.09 -6.01 -15.02
CA LEU A 312 21.04 -5.63 -13.99
C LEU A 312 20.42 -5.73 -12.60
N GLU A 313 19.20 -5.22 -12.44
CA GLU A 313 18.49 -5.26 -11.16
C GLU A 313 18.17 -6.69 -10.74
N ALA A 314 17.67 -7.53 -11.64
CA ALA A 314 17.38 -8.93 -11.34
C ALA A 314 18.63 -9.69 -10.89
N GLU A 315 19.75 -9.50 -11.59
CA GLU A 315 21.05 -10.10 -11.24
C GLU A 315 21.52 -9.62 -9.85
N LYS A 316 21.46 -8.31 -9.59
CA LYS A 316 21.87 -7.75 -8.30
C LYS A 316 20.98 -8.17 -7.14
N GLN A 317 19.67 -8.24 -7.33
CA GLN A 317 18.78 -8.73 -6.30
C GLN A 317 19.02 -10.21 -5.96
N GLU A 318 19.32 -11.05 -6.96
CA GLU A 318 19.68 -12.45 -6.73
C GLU A 318 21.01 -12.56 -5.97
N GLU A 319 22.03 -11.82 -6.39
CA GLU A 319 23.33 -11.73 -5.72
C GLU A 319 23.18 -11.29 -4.25
N TYR A 320 22.48 -10.18 -4.01
CA TYR A 320 22.30 -9.64 -2.66
C TYR A 320 21.51 -10.56 -1.74
N ARG A 321 20.47 -11.26 -2.24
CA ARG A 321 19.76 -12.28 -1.44
C ARG A 321 20.70 -13.38 -1.00
N TYR A 322 21.44 -13.94 -1.94
CA TYR A 322 22.35 -15.05 -1.67
C TYR A 322 23.45 -14.64 -0.67
N LEU A 323 24.11 -13.51 -0.90
CA LEU A 323 25.20 -13.05 -0.03
C LEU A 323 24.70 -12.71 1.37
N MET A 324 23.56 -12.01 1.47
CA MET A 324 23.01 -11.63 2.77
C MET A 324 22.58 -12.86 3.58
N GLU A 325 21.92 -13.82 2.94
CA GLU A 325 21.54 -15.08 3.59
C GLU A 325 22.77 -15.85 4.10
N MET A 326 23.85 -15.91 3.30
CA MET A 326 25.10 -16.56 3.70
C MET A 326 25.77 -15.86 4.88
N ASP A 327 25.83 -14.53 4.89
CA ASP A 327 26.42 -13.75 5.99
C ASP A 327 25.60 -13.87 7.27
N ILE A 328 24.27 -13.93 7.16
CA ILE A 328 23.37 -14.16 8.30
C ILE A 328 23.60 -15.55 8.90
N ILE A 329 23.59 -16.60 8.06
CA ILE A 329 23.77 -17.99 8.51
C ILE A 329 25.12 -18.16 9.21
N SER A 330 26.16 -17.51 8.69
CA SER A 330 27.52 -17.59 9.25
C SER A 330 27.81 -16.54 10.34
N THR A 331 26.90 -15.59 10.59
CA THR A 331 27.10 -14.46 11.52
C THR A 331 28.41 -13.71 11.19
N ASN A 332 28.60 -13.35 9.92
CA ASN A 332 29.85 -12.85 9.40
C ASN A 332 30.01 -11.32 9.54
N PHE A 333 30.45 -10.86 10.72
CA PHE A 333 30.68 -9.44 11.00
C PHE A 333 31.74 -8.79 10.10
N GLU A 334 32.66 -9.54 9.49
CA GLU A 334 33.71 -8.98 8.61
C GLU A 334 33.13 -8.34 7.34
N ASN A 335 31.94 -8.80 6.91
CA ASN A 335 31.30 -8.30 5.69
C ASN A 335 30.42 -7.06 5.90
N ILE A 336 30.22 -6.58 7.14
CA ILE A 336 29.39 -5.39 7.40
C ILE A 336 29.89 -4.17 6.61
N GLY A 337 31.20 -3.94 6.57
CA GLY A 337 31.79 -2.84 5.80
C GLY A 337 31.60 -2.99 4.28
N TRP A 338 31.48 -4.22 3.78
CA TRP A 338 31.16 -4.45 2.37
C TRP A 338 29.72 -4.06 2.05
N TRP A 339 28.76 -4.36 2.94
CA TRP A 339 27.36 -3.94 2.78
C TRP A 339 27.19 -2.41 2.81
N GLU A 340 27.91 -1.73 3.72
CA GLU A 340 27.96 -0.26 3.73
C GLU A 340 28.52 0.30 2.42
N TYR A 341 29.64 -0.27 1.94
CA TYR A 341 30.22 0.10 0.65
C TYR A 341 29.25 -0.13 -0.53
N GLN A 342 28.44 -1.20 -0.52
CA GLN A 342 27.43 -1.43 -1.56
C GLN A 342 26.37 -0.32 -1.60
N MET A 343 25.93 0.18 -0.44
CA MET A 343 25.00 1.31 -0.39
C MET A 343 25.64 2.60 -0.95
N GLU A 344 26.90 2.87 -0.59
CA GLU A 344 27.65 4.02 -1.11
C GLU A 344 27.86 3.94 -2.63
N GLU A 345 28.22 2.76 -3.14
CA GLU A 345 28.41 2.51 -4.57
C GLU A 345 27.10 2.71 -5.36
N LEU A 346 25.99 2.16 -4.87
CA LEU A 346 24.67 2.36 -5.48
C LEU A 346 24.26 3.83 -5.50
N GLN A 347 24.57 4.58 -4.44
CA GLN A 347 24.31 6.02 -4.39
C GLN A 347 25.17 6.80 -5.39
N GLU A 348 26.46 6.48 -5.51
CA GLU A 348 27.34 7.11 -6.51
C GLU A 348 26.87 6.81 -7.95
N LEU A 349 26.43 5.57 -8.20
CA LEU A 349 25.86 5.14 -9.48
C LEU A 349 24.52 5.84 -9.78
N TYR A 350 23.67 6.03 -8.76
CA TYR A 350 22.43 6.80 -8.87
C TYR A 350 22.69 8.25 -9.30
N GLU A 351 23.71 8.91 -8.77
CA GLU A 351 24.02 10.29 -9.14
C GLU A 351 24.44 10.42 -10.61
N LYS A 352 25.21 9.45 -11.11
CA LYS A 352 25.82 9.45 -12.45
C LYS A 352 24.98 8.79 -13.55
N GLY A 353 24.01 7.95 -13.19
CA GLY A 353 23.24 7.12 -14.12
C GLY A 353 22.29 7.90 -15.03
N ASN A 354 21.87 7.26 -16.13
CA ASN A 354 20.74 7.75 -16.93
C ASN A 354 19.41 7.48 -16.20
N LEU A 355 18.29 8.06 -16.68
CA LEU A 355 16.99 7.96 -15.99
C LEU A 355 16.57 6.51 -15.64
N ALA A 356 16.79 5.53 -16.54
CA ALA A 356 16.42 4.14 -16.26
C ALA A 356 17.35 3.51 -15.21
N GLU A 357 18.65 3.81 -15.29
CA GLU A 357 19.64 3.35 -14.32
C GLU A 357 19.41 3.94 -12.92
N LYS A 358 19.08 5.23 -12.83
CA LYS A 358 18.76 5.89 -11.55
C LYS A 358 17.64 5.18 -10.81
N LYS A 359 16.55 4.85 -11.50
CA LYS A 359 15.42 4.15 -10.88
C LYS A 359 15.82 2.76 -10.37
N VAL A 360 16.64 2.02 -11.11
CA VAL A 360 17.20 0.74 -10.66
C VAL A 360 18.05 0.90 -9.40
N TYR A 361 18.98 1.85 -9.38
CA TYR A 361 19.87 2.02 -8.22
C TYR A 361 19.11 2.47 -6.97
N ASN A 362 18.08 3.32 -7.12
CA ASN A 362 17.20 3.65 -6.00
C ASN A 362 16.47 2.38 -5.49
N ARG A 363 15.87 1.60 -6.39
CA ARG A 363 15.18 0.35 -6.01
C ARG A 363 16.11 -0.68 -5.38
N LEU A 364 17.38 -0.77 -5.79
CA LEU A 364 18.36 -1.68 -5.20
C LEU A 364 18.74 -1.28 -3.77
N GLN A 365 18.85 0.03 -3.49
CA GLN A 365 19.06 0.53 -2.13
C GLN A 365 17.88 0.17 -1.22
N ASP A 366 16.66 0.53 -1.65
CA ASP A 366 15.43 0.20 -0.93
C ASP A 366 15.28 -1.33 -0.76
N PHE A 367 15.67 -2.12 -1.77
CA PHE A 367 15.62 -3.58 -1.73
C PHE A 367 16.53 -4.16 -0.63
N LEU A 368 17.76 -3.64 -0.48
CA LEU A 368 18.69 -4.09 0.57
C LEU A 368 18.15 -3.79 1.96
N GLN A 369 17.59 -2.59 2.16
CA GLN A 369 16.96 -2.20 3.42
C GLN A 369 15.77 -3.11 3.77
N GLU A 370 14.87 -3.33 2.82
CA GLU A 370 13.70 -4.21 2.99
C GLU A 370 14.10 -5.67 3.26
N LEU A 371 15.10 -6.18 2.54
CA LEU A 371 15.62 -7.53 2.72
C LEU A 371 16.21 -7.71 4.13
N SER A 372 17.06 -6.78 4.56
CA SER A 372 17.65 -6.78 5.90
C SER A 372 16.60 -6.69 7.00
N ARG A 373 15.59 -5.81 6.85
CA ARG A 373 14.47 -5.69 7.78
C ARG A 373 13.65 -6.97 7.88
N SER A 374 13.38 -7.62 6.76
CA SER A 374 12.66 -8.91 6.72
C SER A 374 13.41 -9.98 7.52
N HIS A 375 14.72 -10.13 7.27
CA HIS A 375 15.55 -11.07 8.02
C HIS A 375 15.63 -10.74 9.51
N PHE A 376 15.79 -9.47 9.86
CA PHE A 376 15.78 -9.02 11.25
C PHE A 376 14.49 -9.47 11.96
N ASN A 377 13.32 -9.20 11.38
CA ASN A 377 12.04 -9.55 11.99
C ASN A 377 11.93 -11.06 12.24
N ILE A 378 12.27 -11.86 11.24
CA ILE A 378 12.27 -13.33 11.33
C ILE A 378 13.22 -13.81 12.43
N ILE A 379 14.44 -13.27 12.47
CA ILE A 379 15.49 -13.72 13.40
C ILE A 379 15.20 -13.28 14.83
N MET A 380 14.65 -12.07 15.03
CA MET A 380 14.28 -11.58 16.36
C MET A 380 13.24 -12.49 17.04
N GLU A 381 12.26 -12.97 16.28
CA GLU A 381 11.21 -13.88 16.76
C GLU A 381 11.68 -15.35 16.86
N SER A 382 12.84 -15.68 16.29
CA SER A 382 13.38 -17.03 16.29
C SER A 382 14.18 -17.39 17.56
N GLN A 383 14.56 -18.67 17.66
CA GLN A 383 15.47 -19.20 18.67
C GLN A 383 16.96 -18.98 18.32
N ALA A 384 17.27 -18.11 17.35
CA ALA A 384 18.66 -17.78 17.01
C ALA A 384 19.44 -17.23 18.22
N GLY A 385 20.75 -17.50 18.22
CA GLY A 385 21.68 -17.02 19.25
C GLY A 385 21.80 -15.50 19.29
N ILE A 386 22.32 -14.99 20.41
CA ILE A 386 22.47 -13.55 20.63
C ILE A 386 23.36 -12.90 19.57
N ASP A 387 24.45 -13.56 19.17
CA ASP A 387 25.38 -13.05 18.15
C ASP A 387 24.70 -12.84 16.79
N THR A 388 23.88 -13.79 16.33
CA THR A 388 23.12 -13.65 15.09
C THR A 388 22.09 -12.53 15.18
N LYS A 389 21.45 -12.36 16.35
CA LYS A 389 20.52 -11.26 16.62
C LYS A 389 21.23 -9.91 16.59
N ILE A 390 22.42 -9.82 17.20
CA ILE A 390 23.26 -8.61 17.12
C ILE A 390 23.68 -8.36 15.66
N PHE A 391 24.15 -9.38 14.95
CA PHE A 391 24.60 -9.27 13.55
C PHE A 391 23.52 -8.68 12.64
N VAL A 392 22.29 -9.20 12.66
CA VAL A 392 21.23 -8.64 11.80
C VAL A 392 20.79 -7.24 12.22
N SER A 393 20.96 -6.89 13.49
CA SER A 393 20.72 -5.52 13.96
C SER A 393 21.82 -4.57 13.46
N VAL A 394 23.09 -4.98 13.54
CA VAL A 394 24.24 -4.24 13.01
C VAL A 394 24.13 -4.07 11.49
N LEU A 395 23.77 -5.12 10.77
CA LEU A 395 23.54 -5.08 9.33
C LEU A 395 22.46 -4.06 8.95
N ARG A 396 21.35 -3.97 9.71
CA ARG A 396 20.35 -2.92 9.51
C ARG A 396 20.95 -1.52 9.67
N THR A 397 21.73 -1.26 10.73
CA THR A 397 22.37 0.07 10.91
C THR A 397 23.37 0.43 9.82
N ALA A 398 24.02 -0.57 9.19
CA ALA A 398 24.94 -0.35 8.08
C ALA A 398 24.20 0.02 6.77
N LEU A 399 22.99 -0.50 6.57
CA LEU A 399 22.16 -0.25 5.38
C LEU A 399 21.20 0.93 5.54
N ASP A 400 20.83 1.25 6.78
CA ASP A 400 20.00 2.38 7.17
C ASP A 400 20.53 2.99 8.47
N LYS A 401 21.30 4.08 8.34
CA LYS A 401 21.92 4.77 9.46
C LYS A 401 20.90 5.51 10.34
N GLU A 402 19.67 5.69 9.86
CA GLU A 402 18.60 6.41 10.56
C GLU A 402 17.58 5.48 11.22
N ASP A 403 17.85 4.17 11.31
CA ASP A 403 16.93 3.16 11.86
C ASP A 403 17.04 3.00 13.39
N PRO A 404 16.22 3.71 14.21
CA PRO A 404 16.36 3.67 15.66
C PRO A 404 16.07 2.29 16.26
N GLU A 405 15.22 1.48 15.63
CA GLU A 405 14.87 0.15 16.13
C GLU A 405 16.10 -0.76 16.16
N ALA A 406 16.89 -0.72 15.09
CA ALA A 406 18.11 -1.51 14.98
C ALA A 406 19.13 -1.11 16.07
N TYR A 407 19.37 0.19 16.26
CA TYR A 407 20.26 0.67 17.33
C TYR A 407 19.79 0.26 18.72
N LEU A 408 18.52 0.54 19.05
CA LEU A 408 17.94 0.18 20.35
C LEU A 408 18.05 -1.33 20.61
N LYS A 409 17.91 -2.16 19.56
CA LYS A 409 18.06 -3.60 19.68
C LYS A 409 19.50 -4.02 19.96
N ILE A 410 20.49 -3.41 19.31
CA ILE A 410 21.92 -3.66 19.60
C ILE A 410 22.24 -3.27 21.05
N ILE A 411 21.80 -2.09 21.49
CA ILE A 411 22.02 -1.59 22.85
C ILE A 411 21.42 -2.55 23.88
N SER A 412 20.19 -3.04 23.65
CA SER A 412 19.53 -4.02 24.51
C SER A 412 20.30 -5.34 24.58
N LEU A 413 20.64 -5.92 23.43
CA LEU A 413 21.29 -7.23 23.35
C LEU A 413 22.71 -7.19 23.92
N ALA A 414 23.53 -6.22 23.51
CA ALA A 414 24.91 -6.08 24.00
C ALA A 414 24.94 -5.76 25.50
N GLY A 415 24.06 -4.86 25.97
CA GLY A 415 23.98 -4.53 27.39
C GLY A 415 23.54 -5.72 28.24
N HIS A 416 22.57 -6.51 27.77
CA HIS A 416 22.14 -7.72 28.46
C HIS A 416 23.26 -8.78 28.55
N ASP A 417 24.14 -8.86 27.55
CA ASP A 417 25.31 -9.74 27.55
C ASP A 417 26.49 -9.20 28.39
N GLY A 418 26.35 -7.99 28.96
CA GLY A 418 27.38 -7.32 29.74
C GLY A 418 28.42 -6.58 28.90
N ASP A 419 28.28 -6.54 27.58
CA ASP A 419 29.10 -5.73 26.68
C ASP A 419 28.62 -4.28 26.66
N HIS A 420 28.85 -3.61 27.79
CA HIS A 420 28.50 -2.21 27.98
C HIS A 420 29.25 -1.28 27.03
N GLN A 421 30.44 -1.67 26.56
CA GLN A 421 31.23 -0.86 25.65
C GLN A 421 30.53 -0.77 24.28
N THR A 422 30.11 -1.91 23.72
CA THR A 422 29.34 -1.93 22.47
C THR A 422 28.00 -1.22 22.62
N ALA A 423 27.29 -1.45 23.74
CA ALA A 423 26.03 -0.77 24.00
C ALA A 423 26.18 0.76 24.07
N LEU A 424 27.22 1.29 24.70
CA LEU A 424 27.49 2.73 24.76
C LEU A 424 27.92 3.30 23.40
N MET A 425 28.68 2.54 22.61
CA MET A 425 29.07 2.94 21.25
C MET A 425 27.84 3.14 20.36
N TYR A 426 26.95 2.14 20.29
CA TYR A 426 25.72 2.24 19.49
C TYR A 426 24.71 3.23 20.06
N LEU A 427 24.72 3.49 21.37
CA LEU A 427 23.97 4.62 21.94
C LEU A 427 24.49 5.96 21.42
N GLU A 428 25.81 6.15 21.38
CA GLU A 428 26.38 7.39 20.85
C GLU A 428 26.07 7.56 19.36
N ASP A 429 26.15 6.49 18.58
CA ASP A 429 25.83 6.52 17.16
C ASP A 429 24.35 6.81 16.90
N LEU A 430 23.44 6.23 17.68
CA LEU A 430 22.01 6.58 17.65
C LEU A 430 21.79 8.06 17.98
N LEU A 431 22.44 8.59 19.02
CA LEU A 431 22.29 10.00 19.38
C LEU A 431 22.86 10.96 18.32
N LYS A 432 23.90 10.55 17.58
CA LYS A 432 24.45 11.32 16.44
C LYS A 432 23.46 11.46 15.29
N THR A 433 22.47 10.58 15.15
CA THR A 433 21.41 10.72 14.13
C THR A 433 20.40 11.83 14.48
N GLY A 434 20.43 12.33 15.72
CA GLY A 434 19.46 13.30 16.23
C GLY A 434 18.28 12.65 16.97
N TYR A 435 18.32 11.34 17.25
CA TYR A 435 17.30 10.65 18.04
C TYR A 435 17.17 11.25 19.45
N ASP A 436 15.94 11.63 19.83
CA ASP A 436 15.66 12.41 21.05
C ASP A 436 14.58 11.81 21.96
N ASP A 437 14.07 10.61 21.64
CA ASP A 437 13.07 9.93 22.47
C ASP A 437 13.69 9.38 23.76
N MET A 438 13.65 10.23 24.79
CA MET A 438 14.14 9.92 26.13
C MET A 438 13.44 8.73 26.76
N ASP A 439 12.14 8.57 26.56
CA ASP A 439 11.40 7.48 27.19
C ASP A 439 11.87 6.14 26.62
N ALA A 440 11.99 6.03 25.30
CA ALA A 440 12.52 4.84 24.64
C ALA A 440 13.92 4.46 25.15
N LEU A 441 14.84 5.43 25.31
CA LEU A 441 16.19 5.19 25.85
C LEU A 441 16.16 4.59 27.26
N TYR A 442 15.28 5.09 28.15
CA TYR A 442 15.17 4.58 29.52
C TYR A 442 14.21 3.41 29.69
N GLU A 443 13.53 2.95 28.64
CA GLU A 443 12.63 1.78 28.64
C GLU A 443 13.27 0.52 28.03
N ILE A 444 14.46 0.60 27.41
CA ILE A 444 15.19 -0.56 26.88
C ILE A 444 15.32 -1.73 27.89
N ASP A 445 14.72 -2.87 27.58
CA ASP A 445 14.74 -4.03 28.48
C ASP A 445 16.15 -4.62 28.68
N GLY A 446 16.41 -5.14 29.88
CA GLY A 446 17.60 -5.96 30.17
C GLY A 446 18.88 -5.22 30.51
N ILE A 447 18.89 -3.88 30.56
CA ILE A 447 20.11 -3.06 30.73
C ILE A 447 20.05 -2.09 31.93
N LEU A 448 19.41 -2.51 33.03
CA LEU A 448 19.14 -1.62 34.18
C LEU A 448 20.43 -1.06 34.80
N ASP A 449 21.45 -1.89 34.94
CA ASP A 449 22.76 -1.50 35.44
C ASP A 449 23.44 -0.48 34.53
N LEU A 450 23.39 -0.67 33.21
CA LEU A 450 23.89 0.29 32.24
C LEU A 450 23.14 1.62 32.32
N LYS A 451 21.80 1.61 32.38
CA LYS A 451 20.97 2.84 32.52
C LYS A 451 21.27 3.63 33.79
N LEU A 452 21.71 2.96 34.86
CA LEU A 452 22.10 3.58 36.12
C LEU A 452 23.59 3.98 36.15
N SER A 453 24.38 3.62 35.15
CA SER A 453 25.78 4.01 35.04
C SER A 453 25.93 5.51 34.78
N LYS A 454 27.07 6.07 35.19
CA LYS A 454 27.36 7.48 34.96
C LYS A 454 27.62 7.72 33.47
N GLU A 455 28.31 6.80 32.82
CA GLU A 455 28.70 6.82 31.41
C GLU A 455 27.49 6.95 30.49
N TYR A 456 26.45 6.13 30.70
CA TYR A 456 25.21 6.16 29.93
C TYR A 456 24.49 7.52 30.03
N ASN A 457 24.37 8.04 31.26
CA ASN A 457 23.68 9.31 31.51
C ASN A 457 24.51 10.51 31.04
N ASP A 458 25.84 10.47 31.16
CA ASP A 458 26.73 11.50 30.63
C ASP A 458 26.66 11.57 29.11
N LEU A 459 26.55 10.42 28.43
CA LEU A 459 26.41 10.35 26.98
C LEU A 459 25.07 10.93 26.51
N ILE A 460 23.95 10.52 27.11
CA ILE A 460 22.63 11.09 26.80
C ILE A 460 22.63 12.60 27.02
N ARG A 461 23.18 13.07 28.16
CA ARG A 461 23.23 14.51 28.47
C ARG A 461 24.10 15.30 27.49
N LYS A 462 25.19 14.71 26.99
CA LYS A 462 26.06 15.35 25.99
C LYS A 462 25.28 15.70 24.71
N TYR A 463 24.32 14.88 24.30
CA TYR A 463 23.56 15.07 23.06
C TYR A 463 22.19 15.73 23.28
N LEU A 464 21.48 15.40 24.35
CA LEU A 464 20.10 15.86 24.62
C LEU A 464 20.01 16.96 25.69
N GLY A 465 21.13 17.32 26.32
CA GLY A 465 21.21 18.39 27.34
C GLY A 465 20.76 17.97 28.74
N GLU A 466 19.99 16.89 28.88
CA GLU A 466 19.57 16.33 30.16
C GLU A 466 19.64 14.79 30.18
N SER A 467 19.51 14.21 31.37
CA SER A 467 19.50 12.76 31.60
C SER A 467 18.57 12.42 32.76
N LYS A 468 18.01 11.20 32.79
CA LYS A 468 17.06 10.79 33.85
C LYS A 468 17.74 10.68 35.21
N TYR A 469 18.99 10.25 35.23
CA TYR A 469 19.81 10.15 36.44
C TYR A 469 21.00 11.13 36.40
N TYR A 470 21.58 11.43 37.57
CA TYR A 470 22.74 12.32 37.74
C TYR A 470 22.55 13.76 37.23
N LYS A 471 21.60 14.50 37.81
CA LYS A 471 21.45 15.95 37.56
C LYS A 471 22.73 16.70 37.91
N GLN A 472 23.11 17.71 37.11
CA GLN A 472 24.18 18.64 37.49
C GLN A 472 23.78 19.37 38.78
N SER A 473 24.69 19.35 39.75
CA SER A 473 24.67 20.22 40.93
C SER A 473 24.93 21.67 40.57
#